data_AF-A0A1S2ZF77-F1
#
_entry.id   AF-A0A1S2ZF77-F1
#
_cell.length_a   1.000
_cell.length_b   1.000
_cell.length_c   1.000
_cell.angle_alpha   90.00
_cell.angle_beta   90.00
_cell.angle_gamma   90.00
#
_symmetry.space_group_name_H-M   'P 1'
#
loop_
_entity.id
_entity.type
_entity.pdbx_description
1 polymer ?
#
loop_
_entity_poly.entity_id
_entity_poly.type
_entity_poly.pdbx_seq_one_letter_code
_entity_poly.pdbx_strand_id
1 'polypeptide(L)'
;MRARHGRKCFRPDAVSGDAQVAGGAEPAAWTGGAEPALSPGRHRLPEMASVSSGNQDCYSPLELFNRIAVQGELVRTLKASSAPKDEIESAVKMLLSLKTSYRTAMGEEYKADCPPGNPAPRGNSAPKADEEEEDFVDPWTVQTSSAKGVDYDKLIVRFGSSKIDKELINRVERATGQRPHRFLRRGIFFSHRDMNQVLDAYENKKPFYLYTGRGPSSEAMHVGHLIPFIFTKWLQDVFSVPLVIQMTDDEKYLWKDLTLDQAYGYAVENAKDIIACGFDINKTFIFSDLAYMGSSPAFYKNVVKIQKHVTFNQVKGIFGFTDSDSIGKISFPAIQAAPSFSNSFPQIFGDRSDVQCLIPCAIDQDPYFRMTRDVAPRIGYPKPALLHSTFFPALQGAQTKMSASDPNSSIFLTDTAKQIKTKVNKHAFSGGRDTVEEHRQLGGNCDVDVSFMYLTFFLEDDDRLEQIRKDYSSGAMLTGELKKELVDVLQPLIAEHQARRKEVTDEVALRFMAPRPLSCFQ
;
A
#
# COMPACT_ATOMS: atom_id res chain seq x y z
N MET A 1 -20.96 -15.46 75.14
CA MET A 1 -22.26 -14.91 75.62
C MET A 1 -22.99 -14.26 74.44
N ARG A 2 -24.30 -14.53 74.28
CA ARG A 2 -25.29 -13.86 73.39
C ARG A 2 -24.98 -13.74 71.86
N ALA A 3 -25.94 -13.72 70.94
CA ALA A 3 -27.05 -14.65 70.64
C ALA A 3 -27.73 -14.22 69.30
N ARG A 4 -28.02 -15.18 68.39
CA ARG A 4 -29.09 -15.22 67.33
C ARG A 4 -29.27 -13.98 66.42
N HIS A 5 -29.42 -14.05 65.10
CA HIS A 5 -30.37 -14.82 64.25
C HIS A 5 -29.77 -14.95 62.81
N GLY A 6 -30.23 -15.78 61.87
CA GLY A 6 -31.24 -16.84 61.95
C GLY A 6 -32.21 -16.94 60.75
N ARG A 7 -31.77 -17.56 59.62
CA ARG A 7 -32.62 -18.19 58.55
C ARG A 7 -33.36 -17.20 57.60
N LYS A 8 -33.79 -17.54 56.36
CA LYS A 8 -33.72 -18.78 55.53
C LYS A 8 -33.95 -18.43 54.04
N CYS A 9 -33.48 -19.27 53.11
CA CYS A 9 -33.94 -19.30 51.71
C CYS A 9 -35.37 -19.89 51.60
N PHE A 10 -36.12 -19.64 50.51
CA PHE A 10 -36.97 -20.64 49.80
C PHE A 10 -37.56 -20.07 48.48
N ARG A 11 -37.35 -20.79 47.36
CA ARG A 11 -38.28 -20.99 46.20
C ARG A 11 -38.87 -22.40 46.39
N PRO A 12 -40.05 -22.82 45.87
CA PRO A 12 -40.56 -22.56 44.50
C PRO A 12 -42.07 -22.16 44.53
N ASP A 13 -42.99 -22.40 43.58
CA ASP A 13 -43.01 -23.17 42.31
C ASP A 13 -44.09 -22.66 41.32
N ALA A 14 -44.29 -23.35 40.18
CA ALA A 14 -45.34 -23.11 39.18
C ALA A 14 -46.62 -23.96 39.38
N VAL A 15 -47.74 -23.59 38.71
CA VAL A 15 -48.74 -24.49 38.08
C VAL A 15 -49.78 -23.69 37.26
N SER A 16 -50.41 -24.36 36.29
CA SER A 16 -51.28 -23.92 35.18
C SER A 16 -52.75 -23.59 35.49
N GLY A 17 -53.44 -22.91 34.57
CA GLY A 17 -54.92 -22.85 34.45
C GLY A 17 -55.43 -21.89 33.35
N ASP A 18 -56.32 -22.36 32.47
CA ASP A 18 -56.73 -21.72 31.20
C ASP A 18 -57.99 -20.80 31.23
N ALA A 19 -58.15 -20.01 30.15
CA ALA A 19 -59.42 -19.50 29.55
C ALA A 19 -60.24 -18.42 30.32
N GLN A 20 -60.92 -17.43 29.69
CA GLN A 20 -61.17 -17.11 28.27
C GLN A 20 -61.56 -15.61 28.05
N VAL A 21 -61.11 -15.01 26.93
CA VAL A 21 -61.81 -14.03 26.03
C VAL A 21 -62.39 -12.70 26.57
N ALA A 22 -61.90 -11.55 26.02
CA ALA A 22 -62.69 -10.63 25.17
C ALA A 22 -61.90 -9.38 24.66
N GLY A 23 -61.78 -9.22 23.33
CA GLY A 23 -61.50 -7.96 22.59
C GLY A 23 -60.12 -7.26 22.76
N GLY A 24 -59.47 -6.73 21.73
CA GLY A 24 -59.78 -6.67 20.30
C GLY A 24 -59.27 -5.39 19.62
N ALA A 25 -58.04 -5.40 19.09
CA ALA A 25 -57.50 -4.41 18.14
C ALA A 25 -56.25 -4.96 17.44
N GLU A 26 -56.29 -5.12 16.12
CA GLU A 26 -55.19 -5.65 15.29
C GLU A 26 -54.43 -4.54 14.52
N PRO A 27 -53.18 -4.80 14.07
CA PRO A 27 -52.34 -3.83 13.39
C PRO A 27 -52.64 -3.71 11.89
N ALA A 28 -52.37 -2.53 11.32
CA ALA A 28 -52.62 -2.27 9.90
C ALA A 28 -51.55 -2.88 8.99
N ALA A 29 -51.99 -3.74 8.06
CA ALA A 29 -51.26 -4.12 6.86
C ALA A 29 -51.91 -3.49 5.63
N TRP A 30 -51.12 -3.02 4.66
CA TRP A 30 -51.60 -2.50 3.38
C TRP A 30 -51.49 -3.56 2.29
N THR A 31 -52.60 -3.83 1.62
CA THR A 31 -52.71 -4.77 0.48
C THR A 31 -52.52 -4.04 -0.86
N GLY A 32 -52.06 -4.78 -1.88
CA GLY A 32 -51.87 -4.24 -3.23
C GLY A 32 -53.15 -4.14 -4.06
N GLY A 33 -53.07 -3.42 -5.18
CA GLY A 33 -54.09 -3.30 -6.23
C GLY A 33 -53.45 -3.23 -7.61
N ALA A 34 -54.15 -3.72 -8.64
CA ALA A 34 -53.60 -4.00 -9.97
C ALA A 34 -53.91 -2.93 -11.04
N GLU A 35 -53.38 -3.16 -12.26
CA GLU A 35 -53.45 -2.32 -13.46
C GLU A 35 -54.87 -1.99 -13.99
N PRO A 36 -54.95 -1.08 -14.97
CA PRO A 36 -55.62 -1.46 -16.22
C PRO A 36 -54.82 -1.13 -17.49
N ALA A 37 -54.99 -1.97 -18.52
CA ALA A 37 -54.45 -1.79 -19.87
C ALA A 37 -55.52 -1.34 -20.88
N LEU A 38 -55.12 -0.66 -21.97
CA LEU A 38 -55.94 -0.44 -23.17
C LEU A 38 -55.05 -0.18 -24.42
N SER A 39 -55.56 -0.54 -25.61
CA SER A 39 -54.75 -0.86 -26.81
C SER A 39 -54.96 0.14 -27.99
N PRO A 40 -54.74 -0.18 -29.30
CA PRO A 40 -53.69 0.47 -30.09
C PRO A 40 -54.17 1.34 -31.28
N GLY A 41 -53.29 2.21 -31.80
CA GLY A 41 -53.54 3.06 -32.99
C GLY A 41 -52.35 3.09 -33.97
N ARG A 42 -52.63 3.18 -35.29
CA ARG A 42 -51.67 2.94 -36.39
C ARG A 42 -51.43 4.17 -37.30
N HIS A 43 -50.28 4.16 -37.97
CA HIS A 43 -49.82 5.07 -39.06
C HIS A 43 -49.39 6.49 -38.62
N ARG A 44 -48.35 7.11 -39.22
CA ARG A 44 -47.77 6.93 -40.56
C ARG A 44 -46.24 7.25 -40.57
N LEU A 45 -45.45 6.58 -41.42
CA LEU A 45 -44.04 6.93 -41.71
C LEU A 45 -43.96 8.12 -42.69
N PRO A 46 -42.92 8.97 -42.57
CA PRO A 46 -41.84 8.99 -43.57
C PRO A 46 -40.45 8.94 -42.88
N GLU A 47 -39.52 8.07 -43.27
CA GLU A 47 -38.58 8.15 -44.42
C GLU A 47 -37.18 8.59 -43.95
N MET A 48 -36.12 8.01 -44.54
CA MET A 48 -34.75 8.12 -44.04
C MET A 48 -34.08 9.45 -44.40
N ALA A 49 -33.37 10.06 -43.43
CA ALA A 49 -32.36 11.08 -43.72
C ALA A 49 -31.17 11.04 -42.74
N SER A 50 -29.98 10.87 -43.30
CA SER A 50 -28.65 11.31 -42.84
C SER A 50 -28.18 11.07 -41.40
N VAL A 51 -27.09 10.30 -41.31
CA VAL A 51 -26.12 10.25 -40.19
C VAL A 51 -25.43 11.61 -39.99
N SER A 52 -25.28 12.03 -38.73
CA SER A 52 -24.12 12.79 -38.23
C SER A 52 -23.85 12.34 -36.78
N SER A 53 -22.70 11.75 -36.39
CA SER A 53 -21.31 12.22 -36.43
C SER A 53 -21.11 13.52 -35.64
N GLY A 54 -20.86 13.40 -34.33
CA GLY A 54 -20.86 14.58 -33.43
C GLY A 54 -20.27 14.42 -32.03
N ASN A 55 -19.34 13.49 -31.79
CA ASN A 55 -18.29 13.68 -30.77
C ASN A 55 -17.11 12.75 -31.08
N GLN A 56 -16.10 13.28 -31.77
CA GLN A 56 -14.82 12.59 -31.92
C GLN A 56 -13.93 12.97 -30.73
N ASP A 57 -13.57 12.00 -29.90
CA ASP A 57 -12.47 12.15 -28.96
C ASP A 57 -11.20 12.55 -29.74
N CYS A 58 -10.73 13.78 -29.56
CA CYS A 58 -9.54 14.30 -30.21
C CYS A 58 -8.26 13.84 -29.51
N TYR A 59 -7.99 12.55 -29.56
CA TYR A 59 -6.70 11.99 -29.11
C TYR A 59 -5.55 12.60 -29.90
N SER A 60 -4.49 13.00 -29.20
CA SER A 60 -3.27 13.48 -29.85
C SER A 60 -2.58 12.34 -30.64
N PRO A 61 -1.78 12.67 -31.67
CA PRO A 61 -1.00 11.67 -32.41
C PRO A 61 -0.15 10.75 -31.54
N LEU A 62 0.43 11.27 -30.46
CA LEU A 62 1.29 10.51 -29.54
C LEU A 62 0.48 9.57 -28.65
N GLU A 63 -0.71 9.98 -28.18
CA GLU A 63 -1.61 9.09 -27.45
C GLU A 63 -2.15 7.97 -28.35
N LEU A 64 -2.48 8.26 -29.61
CA LEU A 64 -2.87 7.25 -30.59
C LEU A 64 -1.71 6.27 -30.87
N PHE A 65 -0.49 6.77 -31.02
CA PHE A 65 0.71 5.95 -31.18
C PHE A 65 0.90 4.97 -30.00
N ASN A 66 0.89 5.50 -28.78
CA ASN A 66 1.07 4.70 -27.56
C ASN A 66 -0.07 3.68 -27.36
N ARG A 67 -1.32 4.06 -27.64
CA ARG A 67 -2.47 3.13 -27.57
C ARG A 67 -2.38 2.01 -28.61
N ILE A 68 -1.87 2.27 -29.82
CA ILE A 68 -1.62 1.22 -30.82
C ILE A 68 -0.51 0.27 -30.37
N ALA A 69 0.56 0.79 -29.75
CA ALA A 69 1.64 -0.03 -29.22
C ALA A 69 1.13 -1.00 -28.13
N VAL A 70 0.41 -0.47 -27.12
CA VAL A 70 -0.16 -1.25 -26.01
C VAL A 70 -1.17 -2.30 -26.53
N GLN A 71 -2.11 -1.90 -27.39
CA GLN A 71 -3.09 -2.83 -27.96
C GLN A 71 -2.44 -3.89 -28.86
N GLY A 72 -1.33 -3.54 -29.52
CA GLY A 72 -0.53 -4.46 -30.34
C GLY A 72 0.25 -5.49 -29.52
N GLU A 73 0.65 -5.17 -28.29
CA GLU A 73 1.24 -6.12 -27.35
C GLU A 73 0.17 -7.04 -26.75
N LEU A 74 -0.99 -6.49 -26.34
CA LEU A 74 -2.13 -7.29 -25.86
C LEU A 74 -2.54 -8.37 -26.87
N VAL A 75 -2.65 -8.02 -28.16
CA VAL A 75 -2.94 -9.00 -29.23
C VAL A 75 -1.83 -10.06 -29.39
N ARG A 76 -0.56 -9.71 -29.15
CA ARG A 76 0.55 -10.68 -29.16
C ARG A 76 0.49 -11.61 -27.95
N THR A 77 0.23 -11.08 -26.76
CA THR A 77 0.06 -11.86 -25.53
C THR A 77 -1.10 -12.85 -25.64
N LEU A 78 -2.30 -12.40 -26.06
CA LEU A 78 -3.49 -13.26 -26.21
C LEU A 78 -3.28 -14.39 -27.23
N LYS A 79 -2.52 -14.14 -28.31
CA LYS A 79 -2.15 -15.16 -29.30
C LYS A 79 -1.11 -16.14 -28.75
N ALA A 80 -0.13 -15.67 -27.97
CA ALA A 80 0.87 -16.52 -27.34
C ALA A 80 0.29 -17.40 -26.22
N SER A 81 -0.72 -16.91 -25.48
CA SER A 81 -1.39 -17.64 -24.41
C SER A 81 -2.52 -18.58 -24.89
N SER A 82 -2.74 -18.70 -26.21
CA SER A 82 -3.87 -19.46 -26.80
C SER A 82 -5.24 -19.08 -26.22
N ALA A 83 -5.49 -17.77 -26.05
CA ALA A 83 -6.77 -17.25 -25.56
C ALA A 83 -7.95 -17.60 -26.48
N PRO A 84 -9.22 -17.52 -26.01
CA PRO A 84 -10.40 -17.74 -26.83
C PRO A 84 -10.39 -16.89 -28.11
N LYS A 85 -10.84 -17.47 -29.23
CA LYS A 85 -10.82 -16.79 -30.54
C LYS A 85 -11.59 -15.46 -30.51
N ASP A 86 -12.73 -15.44 -29.82
CA ASP A 86 -13.61 -14.27 -29.73
C ASP A 86 -12.91 -13.07 -29.04
N GLU A 87 -12.08 -13.33 -28.03
CA GLU A 87 -11.26 -12.30 -27.36
C GLU A 87 -10.14 -11.78 -28.27
N ILE A 88 -9.46 -12.69 -28.99
CA ILE A 88 -8.43 -12.34 -29.97
C ILE A 88 -9.03 -11.49 -31.10
N GLU A 89 -10.21 -11.87 -31.61
CA GLU A 89 -10.92 -11.14 -32.68
C GLU A 89 -11.38 -9.75 -32.20
N SER A 90 -11.92 -9.65 -30.98
CA SER A 90 -12.28 -8.36 -30.37
C SER A 90 -11.06 -7.43 -30.21
N ALA A 91 -9.96 -7.95 -29.66
CA ALA A 91 -8.73 -7.18 -29.47
C ALA A 91 -8.08 -6.75 -30.80
N VAL A 92 -8.13 -7.60 -31.84
CA VAL A 92 -7.68 -7.27 -33.20
C VAL A 92 -8.57 -6.22 -33.85
N LYS A 93 -9.89 -6.29 -33.69
CA LYS A 93 -10.84 -5.30 -34.20
C LYS A 93 -10.57 -3.91 -33.61
N MET A 94 -10.30 -3.83 -32.31
CA MET A 94 -9.91 -2.59 -31.63
C MET A 94 -8.55 -2.06 -32.15
N LEU A 95 -7.55 -2.92 -32.34
CA LEU A 95 -6.26 -2.54 -32.92
C LEU A 95 -6.38 -1.95 -34.33
N LEU A 96 -7.24 -2.53 -35.18
CA LEU A 96 -7.51 -2.03 -36.53
C LEU A 96 -8.25 -0.69 -36.52
N SER A 97 -9.18 -0.50 -35.57
CA SER A 97 -9.86 0.79 -35.36
C SER A 97 -8.86 1.88 -34.97
N LEU A 98 -8.00 1.63 -33.97
CA LEU A 98 -6.97 2.59 -33.54
C LEU A 98 -5.99 2.94 -34.65
N LYS A 99 -5.51 1.95 -35.43
CA LYS A 99 -4.64 2.19 -36.60
C LYS A 99 -5.33 3.02 -37.68
N THR A 100 -6.62 2.82 -37.90
CA THR A 100 -7.41 3.65 -38.82
C THR A 100 -7.48 5.09 -38.32
N SER A 101 -7.79 5.31 -37.04
CA SER A 101 -7.83 6.65 -36.42
C SER A 101 -6.47 7.37 -36.50
N TYR A 102 -5.37 6.67 -36.24
CA TYR A 102 -4.01 7.22 -36.39
C TYR A 102 -3.70 7.59 -37.84
N ARG A 103 -4.05 6.73 -38.81
CA ARG A 103 -3.88 7.04 -40.24
C ARG A 103 -4.72 8.24 -40.69
N THR A 104 -5.93 8.41 -40.16
CA THR A 104 -6.77 9.59 -40.41
C THR A 104 -6.20 10.86 -39.76
N ALA A 105 -5.59 10.76 -38.58
CA ALA A 105 -5.01 11.90 -37.87
C ALA A 105 -3.63 12.35 -38.44
N MET A 106 -2.80 11.40 -38.87
CA MET A 106 -1.41 11.65 -39.30
C MET A 106 -1.18 11.59 -40.81
N GLY A 107 -2.12 11.06 -41.59
CA GLY A 107 -1.94 10.79 -43.02
C GLY A 107 -1.03 9.59 -43.34
N GLU A 108 -0.20 9.14 -42.38
CA GLU A 108 0.71 8.00 -42.51
C GLU A 108 0.23 6.74 -41.79
N GLU A 109 0.71 5.57 -42.23
CA GLU A 109 0.48 4.31 -41.52
C GLU A 109 1.37 4.18 -40.28
N TYR A 110 0.83 3.58 -39.22
CA TYR A 110 1.57 3.33 -37.98
C TYR A 110 2.81 2.44 -38.22
N LYS A 111 3.99 2.96 -37.83
CA LYS A 111 5.28 2.24 -37.78
C LYS A 111 5.74 2.22 -36.32
N ALA A 112 6.04 1.05 -35.78
CA ALA A 112 6.34 0.89 -34.35
C ALA A 112 7.59 1.67 -33.88
N ASP A 113 8.52 1.94 -34.80
CA ASP A 113 9.84 2.52 -34.49
C ASP A 113 9.93 4.03 -34.77
N CYS A 114 8.83 4.69 -35.18
CA CYS A 114 8.80 6.11 -35.55
C CYS A 114 7.64 6.86 -34.84
N PRO A 115 7.82 7.34 -33.60
CA PRO A 115 6.85 8.19 -32.93
C PRO A 115 6.70 9.58 -33.60
N PRO A 116 5.53 10.23 -33.57
CA PRO A 116 5.33 11.57 -34.13
C PRO A 116 6.24 12.64 -33.52
N GLY A 117 7.07 13.28 -34.34
CA GLY A 117 7.97 14.37 -33.94
C GLY A 117 7.33 15.76 -34.07
N ASN A 118 7.62 16.63 -33.11
CA ASN A 118 7.11 18.01 -33.01
C ASN A 118 7.69 18.94 -34.11
N PRO A 119 6.89 19.74 -34.86
CA PRO A 119 7.43 20.69 -35.84
C PRO A 119 8.23 21.83 -35.18
N ALA A 120 9.39 22.14 -35.75
CA ALA A 120 10.37 23.06 -35.17
C ALA A 120 9.91 24.54 -35.07
N PRO A 121 10.41 25.32 -34.10
CA PRO A 121 10.01 26.71 -33.89
C PRO A 121 10.63 27.68 -34.91
N ARG A 122 9.85 28.65 -35.37
CA ARG A 122 10.35 29.88 -36.00
C ARG A 122 10.23 31.06 -35.03
N GLY A 123 11.37 31.65 -34.65
CA GLY A 123 11.43 33.05 -34.17
C GLY A 123 11.68 33.25 -32.68
N ASN A 124 12.95 33.51 -32.34
CA ASN A 124 13.46 34.30 -31.20
C ASN A 124 12.57 34.48 -29.94
N SER A 125 12.80 33.65 -28.93
CA SER A 125 13.02 34.14 -27.55
C SER A 125 13.91 33.15 -26.78
N ALA A 126 14.62 33.62 -25.75
CA ALA A 126 15.66 32.86 -25.06
C ALA A 126 15.11 31.59 -24.38
N PRO A 127 15.90 30.49 -24.29
CA PRO A 127 15.42 29.24 -23.73
C PRO A 127 15.12 29.37 -22.23
N LYS A 128 13.90 29.00 -21.85
CA LYS A 128 13.64 28.49 -20.49
C LYS A 128 14.13 27.04 -20.42
N ALA A 129 14.57 26.64 -19.22
CA ALA A 129 15.13 25.32 -18.96
C ALA A 129 14.14 24.20 -19.26
N ASP A 130 14.69 23.02 -19.54
CA ASP A 130 13.96 21.80 -19.87
C ASP A 130 12.96 21.42 -18.77
N GLU A 131 11.74 21.07 -19.16
CA GLU A 131 10.76 20.44 -18.27
C GLU A 131 11.15 18.96 -18.11
N GLU A 132 11.90 18.64 -17.04
CA GLU A 132 12.12 17.26 -16.60
C GLU A 132 10.76 16.59 -16.31
N GLU A 133 10.49 15.40 -16.86
CA GLU A 133 9.28 14.63 -16.51
C GLU A 133 9.27 14.33 -15.00
N GLU A 134 8.25 14.81 -14.28
CA GLU A 134 8.17 14.63 -12.82
C GLU A 134 7.87 13.19 -12.38
N ASP A 135 8.53 12.73 -11.31
CA ASP A 135 8.28 11.43 -10.68
C ASP A 135 6.82 11.26 -10.24
N PHE A 136 6.13 10.22 -10.71
CA PHE A 136 4.77 9.92 -10.25
C PHE A 136 4.80 8.99 -9.02
N VAL A 137 4.18 9.43 -7.92
CA VAL A 137 4.13 8.68 -6.65
C VAL A 137 2.74 8.81 -6.01
N ASP A 138 2.01 7.71 -5.98
CA ASP A 138 0.74 7.54 -5.25
C ASP A 138 0.69 6.15 -4.56
N PRO A 139 -0.35 5.83 -3.76
CA PRO A 139 -0.43 4.54 -3.05
C PRO A 139 -0.34 3.30 -3.95
N TRP A 140 -0.79 3.41 -5.21
CA TRP A 140 -0.86 2.30 -6.17
C TRP A 140 0.37 2.24 -7.09
N THR A 141 0.91 3.38 -7.49
CA THR A 141 1.89 3.53 -8.58
C THR A 141 3.10 4.36 -8.14
N VAL A 142 4.29 3.85 -8.47
CA VAL A 142 5.54 4.61 -8.41
C VAL A 142 6.23 4.45 -9.76
N GLN A 143 6.46 5.56 -10.44
CA GLN A 143 7.10 5.62 -11.75
C GLN A 143 8.05 6.83 -11.81
N THR A 144 9.23 6.60 -12.38
CA THR A 144 10.21 7.64 -12.70
C THR A 144 10.96 7.25 -13.96
N SER A 145 11.32 8.25 -14.78
CA SER A 145 12.22 8.09 -15.93
C SER A 145 13.69 7.91 -15.51
N SER A 146 14.02 8.25 -14.25
CA SER A 146 15.37 8.17 -13.69
C SER A 146 15.80 6.73 -13.38
N ALA A 147 16.92 6.30 -13.98
CA ALA A 147 17.58 5.04 -13.62
C ALA A 147 18.15 5.02 -12.19
N LYS A 148 18.31 6.19 -11.54
CA LYS A 148 18.68 6.31 -10.12
C LYS A 148 17.49 6.13 -9.17
N GLY A 149 16.27 6.03 -9.72
CA GLY A 149 15.03 6.08 -8.96
C GLY A 149 14.60 7.50 -8.61
N VAL A 150 13.59 7.57 -7.75
CA VAL A 150 12.85 8.78 -7.36
C VAL A 150 13.73 9.82 -6.65
N ASP A 151 13.57 11.09 -7.00
CA ASP A 151 14.15 12.22 -6.26
C ASP A 151 13.38 12.45 -4.95
N TYR A 152 13.87 11.79 -3.90
CA TYR A 152 13.28 11.87 -2.57
C TYR A 152 13.32 13.26 -1.93
N ASP A 153 14.24 14.15 -2.34
CA ASP A 153 14.31 15.51 -1.81
C ASP A 153 13.30 16.45 -2.50
N LYS A 154 13.11 16.34 -3.82
CA LYS A 154 11.96 16.94 -4.52
C LYS A 154 10.64 16.42 -3.95
N LEU A 155 10.54 15.12 -3.65
CA LEU A 155 9.32 14.51 -3.11
C LEU A 155 8.94 15.05 -1.71
N ILE A 156 9.92 15.34 -0.84
CA ILE A 156 9.69 16.02 0.45
C ILE A 156 9.01 17.38 0.23
N VAL A 157 9.52 18.17 -0.72
CA VAL A 157 8.95 19.49 -1.03
C VAL A 157 7.52 19.36 -1.56
N ARG A 158 7.28 18.45 -2.52
CA ARG A 158 5.96 18.23 -3.12
C ARG A 158 4.91 17.77 -2.11
N PHE A 159 5.27 16.84 -1.22
CA PHE A 159 4.35 16.34 -0.19
C PHE A 159 4.29 17.28 1.02
N GLY A 160 5.23 18.22 1.17
CA GLY A 160 5.31 19.16 2.28
C GLY A 160 5.61 18.47 3.60
N SER A 161 6.46 17.44 3.58
CA SER A 161 6.96 16.75 4.78
C SER A 161 8.28 17.37 5.27
N SER A 162 8.90 16.80 6.29
CA SER A 162 10.22 17.23 6.78
C SER A 162 11.28 16.18 6.45
N LYS A 163 12.53 16.60 6.21
CA LYS A 163 13.69 15.71 6.09
C LYS A 163 14.10 15.23 7.50
N ILE A 164 14.48 13.96 7.63
CA ILE A 164 15.16 13.47 8.83
C ILE A 164 16.63 13.91 8.73
N ASP A 165 17.02 14.83 9.61
CA ASP A 165 18.41 15.31 9.72
C ASP A 165 19.20 14.53 10.78
N LYS A 166 20.49 14.85 10.90
CA LYS A 166 21.38 14.21 11.87
C LYS A 166 20.99 14.52 13.32
N GLU A 167 20.40 15.68 13.60
CA GLU A 167 20.05 16.04 14.98
C GLU A 167 18.80 15.30 15.47
N LEU A 168 17.81 15.07 14.59
CA LEU A 168 16.70 14.18 14.88
C LEU A 168 17.17 12.74 15.13
N ILE A 169 18.13 12.25 14.33
CA ILE A 169 18.74 10.92 14.54
C ILE A 169 19.46 10.86 15.91
N ASN A 170 20.28 11.87 16.24
CA ASN A 170 20.93 11.98 17.54
C ASN A 170 19.91 12.03 18.69
N ARG A 171 18.77 12.73 18.50
CA ARG A 171 17.69 12.81 19.50
C ARG A 171 17.03 11.45 19.75
N VAL A 172 16.77 10.67 18.68
CA VAL A 172 16.27 9.28 18.81
C VAL A 172 17.27 8.39 19.57
N GLU A 173 18.58 8.52 19.31
CA GLU A 173 19.62 7.80 20.06
C GLU A 173 19.61 8.17 21.55
N ARG A 174 19.59 9.48 21.87
CA ARG A 174 19.54 9.97 23.26
C ARG A 174 18.27 9.56 24.00
N ALA A 175 17.12 9.57 23.33
CA ALA A 175 15.83 9.22 23.93
C ALA A 175 15.73 7.72 24.24
N THR A 176 16.23 6.86 23.34
CA THR A 176 16.12 5.39 23.45
C THR A 176 17.31 4.74 24.18
N GLY A 177 18.46 5.41 24.23
CA GLY A 177 19.72 4.81 24.68
C GLY A 177 20.27 3.74 23.72
N GLN A 178 19.77 3.69 22.48
CA GLN A 178 20.07 2.64 21.50
C GLN A 178 20.63 3.23 20.21
N ARG A 179 21.59 2.53 19.60
CA ARG A 179 22.16 2.90 18.29
C ARG A 179 21.04 3.02 17.25
N PRO A 180 20.89 4.17 16.54
CA PRO A 180 19.85 4.35 15.53
C PRO A 180 19.87 3.24 14.48
N HIS A 181 18.69 2.75 14.10
CA HIS A 181 18.55 1.73 13.07
C HIS A 181 19.30 2.10 11.78
N ARG A 182 19.86 1.10 11.08
CA ARG A 182 20.60 1.35 9.82
C ARG A 182 19.78 2.13 8.80
N PHE A 183 18.45 1.96 8.80
CA PHE A 183 17.58 2.72 7.90
C PHE A 183 17.53 4.22 8.21
N LEU A 184 17.72 4.65 9.46
CA LEU A 184 17.89 6.07 9.78
C LEU A 184 19.29 6.53 9.38
N ARG A 185 20.34 5.78 9.76
CA ARG A 185 21.74 6.12 9.47
C ARG A 185 22.04 6.26 7.97
N ARG A 186 21.37 5.46 7.13
CA ARG A 186 21.55 5.40 5.67
C ARG A 186 20.49 6.16 4.88
N GLY A 187 19.59 6.91 5.53
CA GLY A 187 18.55 7.67 4.84
C GLY A 187 17.55 6.81 4.05
N ILE A 188 17.27 5.58 4.50
CA ILE A 188 16.19 4.76 3.98
C ILE A 188 14.86 5.21 4.59
N PHE A 189 14.80 5.42 5.90
CA PHE A 189 13.78 6.27 6.52
C PHE A 189 14.35 7.69 6.52
N PHE A 190 13.81 8.55 5.66
CA PHE A 190 14.45 9.80 5.24
C PHE A 190 13.58 11.04 5.48
N SER A 191 12.28 10.86 5.68
CA SER A 191 11.32 11.93 5.87
C SER A 191 10.39 11.63 7.05
N HIS A 192 9.86 12.68 7.69
CA HIS A 192 8.95 12.57 8.82
C HIS A 192 7.86 13.65 8.81
N ARG A 193 6.88 13.48 9.70
CA ARG A 193 5.97 14.54 10.17
C ARG A 193 5.84 14.43 11.68
N ASP A 194 6.00 15.54 12.40
CA ASP A 194 5.81 15.65 13.85
C ASP A 194 6.56 14.63 14.75
N MET A 195 7.60 13.96 14.25
CA MET A 195 8.44 13.05 15.06
C MET A 195 9.03 13.73 16.32
N ASN A 196 9.32 15.04 16.24
CA ASN A 196 9.70 15.81 17.43
C ASN A 196 8.62 15.82 18.51
N GLN A 197 7.33 15.87 18.17
CA GLN A 197 6.23 15.81 19.16
C GLN A 197 6.10 14.42 19.79
N VAL A 198 6.44 13.36 19.06
CA VAL A 198 6.51 11.99 19.62
C VAL A 198 7.65 11.89 20.63
N LEU A 199 8.81 12.46 20.32
CA LEU A 199 9.96 12.51 21.23
C LEU A 199 9.66 13.41 22.44
N ASP A 200 9.03 14.58 22.25
CA ASP A 200 8.57 15.45 23.33
C ASP A 200 7.63 14.68 24.28
N ALA A 201 6.68 13.91 23.73
CA ALA A 201 5.78 13.08 24.52
C ALA A 201 6.53 11.98 25.30
N TYR A 202 7.40 11.22 24.62
CA TYR A 202 8.14 10.10 25.21
C TYR A 202 9.12 10.53 26.30
N GLU A 203 9.88 11.61 26.06
CA GLU A 203 10.80 12.20 27.04
C GLU A 203 10.04 12.67 28.30
N ASN A 204 8.84 13.23 28.13
CA ASN A 204 7.92 13.62 29.21
C ASN A 204 7.05 12.48 29.75
N LYS A 205 7.39 11.21 29.47
CA LYS A 205 6.68 10.00 29.96
C LYS A 205 5.19 9.94 29.59
N LYS A 206 4.79 10.63 28.52
CA LYS A 206 3.46 10.53 27.93
C LYS A 206 3.37 9.34 26.97
N PRO A 207 2.22 8.66 26.90
CA PRO A 207 2.06 7.48 26.06
C PRO A 207 1.98 7.85 24.58
N PHE A 208 2.61 7.03 23.73
CA PHE A 208 2.35 6.98 22.30
C PHE A 208 2.22 5.52 21.85
N TYR A 209 1.67 5.30 20.66
CA TYR A 209 1.56 3.97 20.03
C TYR A 209 1.98 4.02 18.57
N LEU A 210 2.35 2.85 18.04
CA LEU A 210 2.66 2.66 16.63
C LEU A 210 1.43 2.17 15.87
N TYR A 211 1.28 2.62 14.63
CA TYR A 211 0.34 2.07 13.66
C TYR A 211 1.03 1.86 12.33
N THR A 212 0.86 0.70 11.71
CA THR A 212 1.22 0.46 10.30
C THR A 212 0.19 -0.49 9.67
N GLY A 213 0.32 -0.81 8.39
CA GLY A 213 -0.68 -1.64 7.71
C GLY A 213 -0.15 -2.41 6.51
N ARG A 214 -0.95 -3.39 6.08
CA ARG A 214 -0.69 -4.23 4.91
C ARG A 214 -2.00 -4.54 4.20
N GLY A 215 -2.08 -4.17 2.93
CA GLY A 215 -3.12 -4.66 2.04
C GLY A 215 -2.77 -6.05 1.46
N PRO A 216 -3.49 -7.13 1.84
CA PRO A 216 -3.10 -8.50 1.53
C PRO A 216 -3.51 -8.91 0.10
N SER A 217 -2.65 -8.62 -0.88
CA SER A 217 -2.91 -8.85 -2.31
C SER A 217 -2.69 -10.29 -2.81
N SER A 218 -2.06 -11.13 -1.99
CA SER A 218 -1.53 -12.46 -2.35
C SER A 218 -1.12 -13.20 -1.08
N GLU A 219 -1.04 -14.53 -1.14
CA GLU A 219 -0.67 -15.38 0.02
C GLU A 219 0.71 -15.05 0.62
N ALA A 220 1.68 -14.69 -0.23
CA ALA A 220 3.06 -14.42 0.18
C ALA A 220 3.44 -12.93 0.02
N MET A 221 4.22 -12.43 0.98
CA MET A 221 4.93 -11.15 0.88
C MET A 221 6.27 -11.29 0.12
N HIS A 222 6.86 -10.15 -0.28
CA HIS A 222 8.22 -10.06 -0.82
C HIS A 222 9.12 -9.18 0.06
N VAL A 223 10.44 -9.27 -0.13
CA VAL A 223 11.44 -8.58 0.71
C VAL A 223 11.21 -7.07 0.84
N GLY A 224 10.68 -6.40 -0.19
CA GLY A 224 10.30 -4.98 -0.11
C GLY A 224 9.25 -4.66 0.97
N HIS A 225 8.36 -5.61 1.31
CA HIS A 225 7.41 -5.41 2.40
C HIS A 225 8.07 -5.52 3.79
N LEU A 226 9.23 -6.16 3.92
CA LEU A 226 9.93 -6.25 5.21
C LEU A 226 10.45 -4.89 5.69
N ILE A 227 10.68 -3.92 4.81
CA ILE A 227 11.28 -2.62 5.16
C ILE A 227 10.47 -1.87 6.24
N PRO A 228 9.15 -1.61 6.07
CA PRO A 228 8.35 -1.00 7.14
C PRO A 228 8.21 -1.90 8.38
N PHE A 229 8.09 -3.23 8.22
CA PHE A 229 7.88 -4.11 9.37
C PHE A 229 9.14 -4.30 10.24
N ILE A 230 10.33 -4.48 9.66
CA ILE A 230 11.61 -4.51 10.39
C ILE A 230 11.79 -3.22 11.18
N PHE A 231 11.51 -2.07 10.56
CA PHE A 231 11.65 -0.78 11.23
C PHE A 231 10.60 -0.57 12.33
N THR A 232 9.35 -0.96 12.10
CA THR A 232 8.28 -0.89 13.10
C THR A 232 8.58 -1.81 14.29
N LYS A 233 9.17 -2.99 14.05
CA LYS A 233 9.62 -3.91 15.10
C LYS A 233 10.76 -3.31 15.92
N TRP A 234 11.74 -2.69 15.26
CA TRP A 234 12.80 -1.96 15.96
C TRP A 234 12.24 -0.79 16.80
N LEU A 235 11.30 0.00 16.27
CA LEU A 235 10.62 1.06 17.01
C LEU A 235 9.85 0.52 18.22
N GLN A 236 9.15 -0.61 18.08
CA GLN A 236 8.46 -1.27 19.19
C GLN A 236 9.44 -1.69 20.29
N ASP A 237 10.59 -2.26 19.94
CA ASP A 237 11.62 -2.66 20.91
C ASP A 237 12.20 -1.44 21.65
N VAL A 238 12.73 -0.45 20.91
CA VAL A 238 13.52 0.64 21.52
C VAL A 238 12.69 1.68 22.27
N PHE A 239 11.41 1.85 21.92
CA PHE A 239 10.48 2.71 22.66
C PHE A 239 9.58 1.93 23.63
N SER A 240 9.49 0.59 23.52
CA SER A 240 8.60 -0.28 24.31
C SER A 240 7.13 0.17 24.29
N VAL A 241 6.59 0.42 23.10
CA VAL A 241 5.22 0.94 22.89
C VAL A 241 4.27 -0.10 22.27
N PRO A 242 2.94 0.01 22.51
CA PRO A 242 1.96 -0.81 21.82
C PRO A 242 1.91 -0.48 20.31
N LEU A 243 1.53 -1.48 19.52
CA LEU A 243 1.45 -1.45 18.06
C LEU A 243 0.09 -2.00 17.60
N VAL A 244 -0.54 -1.31 16.65
CA VAL A 244 -1.66 -1.83 15.88
C VAL A 244 -1.27 -2.02 14.41
N ILE A 245 -1.65 -3.15 13.81
CA ILE A 245 -1.37 -3.46 12.39
C ILE A 245 -2.69 -3.73 11.67
N GLN A 246 -3.03 -2.87 10.72
CA GLN A 246 -4.24 -3.00 9.90
C GLN A 246 -3.99 -3.93 8.71
N MET A 247 -4.89 -4.89 8.50
CA MET A 247 -4.93 -5.75 7.32
C MET A 247 -6.15 -5.34 6.47
N THR A 248 -5.90 -4.58 5.41
CA THR A 248 -6.94 -3.96 4.58
C THR A 248 -7.53 -4.96 3.57
N ASP A 249 -8.17 -6.01 4.08
CA ASP A 249 -8.85 -7.02 3.27
C ASP A 249 -10.11 -6.47 2.57
N ASP A 250 -10.80 -5.52 3.19
CA ASP A 250 -11.87 -4.76 2.57
C ASP A 250 -11.38 -3.92 1.36
N GLU A 251 -10.21 -3.28 1.46
CA GLU A 251 -9.54 -2.62 0.32
C GLU A 251 -9.27 -3.63 -0.81
N LYS A 252 -8.72 -4.80 -0.51
CA LYS A 252 -8.40 -5.76 -1.57
C LYS A 252 -9.65 -6.37 -2.20
N TYR A 253 -10.72 -6.56 -1.44
CA TYR A 253 -12.04 -6.86 -1.98
C TYR A 253 -12.60 -5.73 -2.88
N LEU A 254 -12.39 -4.46 -2.52
CA LEU A 254 -12.88 -3.30 -3.29
C LEU A 254 -12.06 -2.97 -4.56
N TRP A 255 -10.79 -3.38 -4.63
CA TRP A 255 -9.88 -3.11 -5.75
C TRP A 255 -9.52 -4.33 -6.61
N LYS A 256 -9.85 -5.55 -6.20
CA LYS A 256 -9.55 -6.80 -6.93
C LYS A 256 -10.80 -7.68 -7.04
N ASP A 257 -10.80 -8.56 -8.04
CA ASP A 257 -11.81 -9.59 -8.19
C ASP A 257 -11.50 -10.74 -7.20
N LEU A 258 -12.01 -10.62 -5.98
CA LEU A 258 -11.86 -11.56 -4.87
C LEU A 258 -13.19 -11.70 -4.13
N THR A 259 -13.44 -12.85 -3.51
CA THR A 259 -14.50 -12.98 -2.50
C THR A 259 -14.03 -12.42 -1.15
N LEU A 260 -14.98 -12.13 -0.25
CA LEU A 260 -14.66 -11.71 1.12
C LEU A 260 -13.83 -12.77 1.87
N ASP A 261 -14.17 -14.04 1.70
CA ASP A 261 -13.43 -15.16 2.33
C ASP A 261 -11.99 -15.28 1.79
N GLN A 262 -11.77 -15.02 0.49
CA GLN A 262 -10.43 -14.99 -0.10
C GLN A 262 -9.60 -13.82 0.44
N ALA A 263 -10.18 -12.62 0.49
CA ALA A 263 -9.50 -11.44 1.02
C ALA A 263 -9.13 -11.60 2.51
N TYR A 264 -10.06 -12.12 3.32
CA TYR A 264 -9.82 -12.45 4.73
C TYR A 264 -8.76 -13.57 4.89
N GLY A 265 -8.81 -14.61 4.04
CA GLY A 265 -7.80 -15.67 4.01
C GLY A 265 -6.39 -15.12 3.76
N TYR A 266 -6.23 -14.19 2.82
CA TYR A 266 -4.95 -13.51 2.58
C TYR A 266 -4.54 -12.62 3.76
N ALA A 267 -5.47 -11.98 4.47
CA ALA A 267 -5.16 -11.22 5.69
C ALA A 267 -4.56 -12.14 6.77
N VAL A 268 -5.12 -13.33 7.00
CA VAL A 268 -4.62 -14.30 7.97
C VAL A 268 -3.24 -14.84 7.58
N GLU A 269 -3.01 -15.19 6.30
CA GLU A 269 -1.68 -15.67 5.86
C GLU A 269 -0.61 -14.57 5.84
N ASN A 270 -0.97 -13.32 5.49
CA ASN A 270 -0.04 -12.19 5.60
C ASN A 270 0.23 -11.84 7.08
N ALA A 271 -0.73 -12.05 7.99
CA ALA A 271 -0.49 -11.88 9.42
C ALA A 271 0.59 -12.85 9.93
N LYS A 272 0.66 -14.09 9.42
CA LYS A 272 1.76 -15.04 9.74
C LYS A 272 3.13 -14.53 9.29
N ASP A 273 3.22 -13.96 8.08
CA ASP A 273 4.46 -13.31 7.57
C ASP A 273 4.89 -12.13 8.45
N ILE A 274 3.93 -11.33 8.94
CA ILE A 274 4.16 -10.18 9.81
C ILE A 274 4.61 -10.65 11.21
N ILE A 275 3.95 -11.64 11.81
CA ILE A 275 4.34 -12.21 13.11
C ILE A 275 5.76 -12.79 13.05
N ALA A 276 6.16 -13.40 11.92
CA ALA A 276 7.51 -13.92 11.70
C ALA A 276 8.62 -12.84 11.63
N CYS A 277 8.27 -11.54 11.63
CA CYS A 277 9.19 -10.44 11.88
C CYS A 277 9.57 -10.30 13.38
N GLY A 278 8.88 -11.03 14.27
CA GLY A 278 9.19 -11.13 15.70
C GLY A 278 8.63 -9.97 16.54
N PHE A 279 7.40 -9.52 16.25
CA PHE A 279 6.69 -8.54 17.09
C PHE A 279 6.30 -9.15 18.45
N ASP A 280 6.26 -8.34 19.51
CA ASP A 280 5.85 -8.79 20.84
C ASP A 280 4.33 -9.02 20.89
N ILE A 281 3.90 -10.27 21.12
CA ILE A 281 2.49 -10.67 21.24
C ILE A 281 1.77 -9.97 22.39
N ASN A 282 2.49 -9.46 23.39
CA ASN A 282 1.91 -8.72 24.50
C ASN A 282 1.75 -7.22 24.18
N LYS A 283 2.32 -6.72 23.07
CA LYS A 283 2.29 -5.31 22.66
C LYS A 283 1.76 -5.08 21.24
N THR A 284 1.28 -6.13 20.56
CA THR A 284 0.90 -6.04 19.14
C THR A 284 -0.50 -6.58 18.89
N PHE A 285 -1.38 -5.75 18.32
CA PHE A 285 -2.70 -6.14 17.84
C PHE A 285 -2.74 -6.05 16.32
N ILE A 286 -2.88 -7.19 15.64
CA ILE A 286 -3.09 -7.25 14.18
C ILE A 286 -4.61 -7.34 13.96
N PHE A 287 -5.18 -6.73 12.93
CA PHE A 287 -6.62 -6.85 12.69
C PHE A 287 -6.98 -6.80 11.21
N SER A 288 -7.90 -7.68 10.81
CA SER A 288 -8.65 -7.58 9.55
C SER A 288 -9.67 -6.46 9.68
N ASP A 289 -9.80 -5.60 8.67
CA ASP A 289 -10.83 -4.56 8.65
C ASP A 289 -12.23 -5.20 8.60
N LEU A 290 -12.43 -6.21 7.75
CA LEU A 290 -13.70 -6.96 7.66
C LEU A 290 -14.15 -7.53 9.03
N ALA A 291 -13.24 -8.15 9.78
CA ALA A 291 -13.55 -8.76 11.07
C ALA A 291 -13.62 -7.74 12.23
N TYR A 292 -12.79 -6.70 12.22
CA TYR A 292 -12.71 -5.74 13.31
C TYR A 292 -13.81 -4.67 13.25
N MET A 293 -14.23 -4.25 12.05
CA MET A 293 -15.34 -3.32 11.86
C MET A 293 -16.63 -3.83 12.53
N GLY A 294 -16.92 -5.13 12.40
CA GLY A 294 -18.08 -5.77 13.01
C GLY A 294 -17.99 -5.98 14.52
N SER A 295 -16.78 -5.95 15.11
CA SER A 295 -16.53 -6.22 16.53
C SER A 295 -16.16 -4.97 17.36
N SER A 296 -15.83 -3.84 16.71
CA SER A 296 -15.53 -2.56 17.36
C SER A 296 -16.46 -1.43 16.90
N PRO A 297 -17.56 -1.18 17.65
CA PRO A 297 -18.42 -0.01 17.41
C PRO A 297 -17.69 1.34 17.55
N ALA A 298 -16.55 1.37 18.24
CA ALA A 298 -15.73 2.58 18.40
C ALA A 298 -14.90 2.88 17.14
N PHE A 299 -14.38 1.85 16.48
CA PHE A 299 -13.70 1.98 15.19
C PHE A 299 -14.62 2.60 14.14
N TYR A 300 -15.82 2.03 13.94
CA TYR A 300 -16.79 2.56 12.96
C TYR A 300 -17.27 3.99 13.30
N LYS A 301 -17.43 4.34 14.58
CA LYS A 301 -17.71 5.74 14.98
C LYS A 301 -16.64 6.72 14.48
N ASN A 302 -15.36 6.33 14.50
CA ASN A 302 -14.28 7.16 13.97
C ASN A 302 -14.29 7.19 12.44
N VAL A 303 -14.57 6.08 11.74
CA VAL A 303 -14.78 6.06 10.28
C VAL A 303 -15.87 7.07 9.88
N VAL A 304 -17.04 7.04 10.53
CA VAL A 304 -18.15 7.98 10.25
C VAL A 304 -17.77 9.43 10.57
N LYS A 305 -17.04 9.68 11.67
CA LYS A 305 -16.49 11.02 11.97
C LYS A 305 -15.58 11.53 10.85
N ILE A 306 -14.73 10.68 10.28
CA ILE A 306 -13.79 11.06 9.22
C ILE A 306 -14.53 11.30 7.90
N GLN A 307 -15.41 10.38 7.50
CA GLN A 307 -16.26 10.49 6.29
C GLN A 307 -17.03 11.82 6.26
N LYS A 308 -17.58 12.27 7.39
CA LYS A 308 -18.28 13.57 7.48
C LYS A 308 -17.41 14.79 7.16
N HIS A 309 -16.08 14.68 7.29
CA HIS A 309 -15.14 15.80 7.13
C HIS A 309 -14.23 15.66 5.89
N VAL A 310 -14.48 14.66 5.04
CA VAL A 310 -13.78 14.44 3.76
C VAL A 310 -14.81 14.45 2.63
N THR A 311 -14.73 15.44 1.76
CA THR A 311 -15.61 15.56 0.59
C THR A 311 -15.11 14.70 -0.57
N PHE A 312 -16.01 14.33 -1.48
CA PHE A 312 -15.62 13.59 -2.68
C PHE A 312 -14.55 14.34 -3.50
N ASN A 313 -14.71 15.65 -3.72
CA ASN A 313 -13.72 16.48 -4.41
C ASN A 313 -12.31 16.41 -3.79
N GLN A 314 -12.19 16.26 -2.46
CA GLN A 314 -10.89 16.07 -1.81
C GLN A 314 -10.28 14.71 -2.17
N VAL A 315 -11.04 13.61 -2.12
CA VAL A 315 -10.49 12.30 -2.50
C VAL A 315 -10.24 12.17 -4.00
N LYS A 316 -10.99 12.86 -4.87
CA LYS A 316 -10.64 13.01 -6.30
C LYS A 316 -9.28 13.67 -6.47
N GLY A 317 -9.02 14.77 -5.75
CA GLY A 317 -7.74 15.50 -5.82
C GLY A 317 -6.55 14.82 -5.15
N ILE A 318 -6.79 13.98 -4.12
CA ILE A 318 -5.72 13.29 -3.36
C ILE A 318 -5.39 11.92 -3.95
N PHE A 319 -6.40 11.20 -4.48
CA PHE A 319 -6.29 9.80 -4.89
C PHE A 319 -6.66 9.54 -6.36
N GLY A 320 -7.02 10.57 -7.13
CA GLY A 320 -7.38 10.41 -8.55
C GLY A 320 -8.71 9.71 -8.83
N PHE A 321 -9.55 9.50 -7.81
CA PHE A 321 -10.85 8.83 -7.99
C PHE A 321 -11.76 9.56 -8.99
N THR A 322 -12.59 8.77 -9.68
CA THR A 322 -13.51 9.23 -10.71
C THR A 322 -14.96 8.98 -10.31
N ASP A 323 -15.90 9.59 -11.03
CA ASP A 323 -17.34 9.43 -10.75
C ASP A 323 -17.86 8.02 -11.11
N SER A 324 -17.03 7.20 -11.77
CA SER A 324 -17.30 5.78 -12.05
C SER A 324 -16.67 4.80 -11.03
N ASP A 325 -15.90 5.29 -10.06
CA ASP A 325 -15.41 4.43 -8.96
C ASP A 325 -16.54 4.08 -7.98
N SER A 326 -16.47 2.90 -7.37
CA SER A 326 -17.48 2.47 -6.41
C SER A 326 -17.43 3.30 -5.13
N ILE A 327 -18.59 3.50 -4.49
CA ILE A 327 -18.70 4.23 -3.22
C ILE A 327 -17.84 3.63 -2.09
N GLY A 328 -17.52 2.33 -2.19
CA GLY A 328 -16.57 1.68 -1.28
C GLY A 328 -15.16 2.24 -1.45
N LYS A 329 -14.61 2.30 -2.66
CA LYS A 329 -13.30 2.92 -2.92
C LYS A 329 -13.24 4.38 -2.48
N ILE A 330 -14.29 5.15 -2.81
CA ILE A 330 -14.39 6.58 -2.50
C ILE A 330 -14.36 6.83 -0.98
N SER A 331 -14.93 5.92 -0.18
CA SER A 331 -15.04 6.07 1.28
C SER A 331 -13.97 5.31 2.08
N PHE A 332 -13.24 4.37 1.46
CA PHE A 332 -12.14 3.61 2.06
C PHE A 332 -11.05 4.48 2.73
N PRO A 333 -10.64 5.67 2.23
CA PRO A 333 -9.64 6.49 2.91
C PRO A 333 -9.98 6.82 4.38
N ALA A 334 -11.26 6.81 4.76
CA ALA A 334 -11.67 6.97 6.16
C ALA A 334 -11.39 5.74 7.05
N ILE A 335 -11.37 4.54 6.45
CA ILE A 335 -11.05 3.26 7.11
C ILE A 335 -9.55 3.18 7.39
N GLN A 336 -8.70 3.53 6.43
CA GLN A 336 -7.24 3.64 6.66
C GLN A 336 -6.87 4.82 7.59
N ALA A 337 -7.70 5.86 7.67
CA ALA A 337 -7.49 6.97 8.59
C ALA A 337 -7.84 6.62 10.06
N ALA A 338 -8.89 5.82 10.31
CA ALA A 338 -9.42 5.55 11.65
C ALA A 338 -8.42 4.93 12.67
N PRO A 339 -7.49 4.03 12.30
CA PRO A 339 -6.46 3.51 13.20
C PRO A 339 -5.50 4.57 13.77
N SER A 340 -5.47 5.77 13.18
CA SER A 340 -4.66 6.90 13.65
C SER A 340 -5.14 7.51 14.98
N PHE A 341 -6.29 7.07 15.48
CA PHE A 341 -6.92 7.58 16.70
C PHE A 341 -7.11 6.47 17.74
N SER A 342 -6.59 6.68 18.96
CA SER A 342 -6.49 5.65 20.00
C SER A 342 -7.82 5.04 20.41
N ASN A 343 -8.89 5.84 20.53
CA ASN A 343 -10.23 5.34 20.88
C ASN A 343 -10.91 4.51 19.77
N SER A 344 -10.27 4.31 18.61
CA SER A 344 -10.65 3.23 17.67
C SER A 344 -10.40 1.83 18.26
N PHE A 345 -9.54 1.72 19.28
CA PHE A 345 -9.16 0.48 19.96
C PHE A 345 -9.46 0.55 21.47
N PRO A 346 -10.74 0.57 21.88
CA PRO A 346 -11.13 0.73 23.29
C PRO A 346 -10.63 -0.41 24.18
N GLN A 347 -10.40 -1.61 23.63
CA GLN A 347 -9.79 -2.72 24.35
C GLN A 347 -8.31 -2.51 24.70
N ILE A 348 -7.63 -1.56 24.04
CA ILE A 348 -6.20 -1.23 24.26
C ILE A 348 -6.06 0.08 25.06
N PHE A 349 -6.83 1.11 24.69
CA PHE A 349 -6.67 2.47 25.21
C PHE A 349 -7.88 3.00 26.01
N GLY A 350 -8.97 2.23 26.13
CA GLY A 350 -10.23 2.71 26.67
C GLY A 350 -10.81 3.87 25.84
N ASP A 351 -11.44 4.84 26.52
CA ASP A 351 -11.99 6.04 25.87
C ASP A 351 -10.93 7.14 25.59
N ARG A 352 -9.63 6.89 25.84
CA ARG A 352 -8.55 7.86 25.62
C ARG A 352 -8.46 8.24 24.13
N SER A 353 -8.47 9.54 23.85
CA SER A 353 -8.38 10.10 22.49
C SER A 353 -7.17 11.04 22.29
N ASP A 354 -6.23 11.03 23.24
CA ASP A 354 -5.08 11.93 23.35
C ASP A 354 -3.73 11.18 23.29
N VAL A 355 -3.75 9.86 23.16
CA VAL A 355 -2.53 9.06 22.99
C VAL A 355 -1.97 9.33 21.59
N GLN A 356 -0.71 9.77 21.51
CA GLN A 356 -0.07 10.11 20.25
C GLN A 356 0.11 8.86 19.37
N CYS A 357 -0.19 8.99 18.08
CA CYS A 357 0.07 7.94 17.08
C CYS A 357 1.34 8.26 16.29
N LEU A 358 2.18 7.26 16.03
CA LEU A 358 3.31 7.33 15.10
C LEU A 358 3.12 6.25 14.02
N ILE A 359 3.20 6.65 12.75
CA ILE A 359 2.97 5.78 11.60
C ILE A 359 4.26 5.59 10.78
N PRO A 360 4.91 4.41 10.85
CA PRO A 360 5.99 4.05 9.94
C PRO A 360 5.40 3.43 8.66
N CYS A 361 5.69 4.03 7.51
CA CYS A 361 5.24 3.57 6.21
C CYS A 361 6.25 3.92 5.10
N ALA A 362 6.07 3.38 3.89
CA ALA A 362 6.69 3.97 2.71
C ALA A 362 5.96 5.27 2.34
N ILE A 363 6.66 6.19 1.64
CA ILE A 363 6.13 7.54 1.39
C ILE A 363 4.88 7.58 0.48
N ASP A 364 4.61 6.51 -0.28
CA ASP A 364 3.38 6.35 -1.07
C ASP A 364 2.10 6.36 -0.23
N GLN A 365 2.19 6.10 1.08
CA GLN A 365 1.04 6.16 2.00
C GLN A 365 0.79 7.55 2.61
N ASP A 366 1.69 8.53 2.42
CA ASP A 366 1.50 9.88 2.96
C ASP A 366 0.18 10.57 2.52
N PRO A 367 -0.38 10.38 1.30
CA PRO A 367 -1.67 10.96 0.91
C PRO A 367 -2.82 10.66 1.88
N TYR A 368 -2.93 9.41 2.37
CA TYR A 368 -3.92 9.03 3.38
C TYR A 368 -3.73 9.79 4.69
N PHE A 369 -2.49 9.91 5.14
CA PHE A 369 -2.20 10.46 6.46
C PHE A 369 -2.09 11.98 6.46
N ARG A 370 -1.74 12.62 5.34
CA ARG A 370 -1.93 14.05 5.10
C ARG A 370 -3.41 14.42 5.22
N MET A 371 -4.30 13.69 4.55
CA MET A 371 -5.75 13.84 4.72
C MET A 371 -6.17 13.63 6.19
N THR A 372 -5.68 12.58 6.84
CA THR A 372 -5.98 12.27 8.25
C THR A 372 -5.55 13.40 9.20
N ARG A 373 -4.37 13.98 8.98
CA ARG A 373 -3.83 15.11 9.77
C ARG A 373 -4.64 16.40 9.60
N ASP A 374 -5.27 16.60 8.46
CA ASP A 374 -6.19 17.73 8.24
C ASP A 374 -7.57 17.47 8.85
N VAL A 375 -7.99 16.21 8.99
CA VAL A 375 -9.26 15.84 9.66
C VAL A 375 -9.14 15.84 11.17
N ALA A 376 -8.04 15.33 11.74
CA ALA A 376 -7.82 15.14 13.17
C ALA A 376 -8.27 16.33 14.07
N PRO A 377 -7.83 17.59 13.86
CA PRO A 377 -8.26 18.71 14.70
C PRO A 377 -9.75 19.05 14.55
N ARG A 378 -10.36 18.77 13.39
CA ARG A 378 -11.80 19.00 13.15
C ARG A 378 -12.70 18.01 13.90
N ILE A 379 -12.15 16.87 14.32
CA ILE A 379 -12.84 15.85 15.12
C ILE A 379 -12.35 15.76 16.58
N GLY A 380 -11.47 16.70 16.98
CA GLY A 380 -10.99 16.85 18.37
C GLY A 380 -9.85 15.91 18.77
N TYR A 381 -9.08 15.39 17.81
CA TYR A 381 -8.02 14.40 18.04
C TYR A 381 -6.62 14.95 17.67
N PRO A 382 -5.53 14.42 18.26
CA PRO A 382 -4.16 14.76 17.87
C PRO A 382 -3.87 14.31 16.44
N LYS A 383 -2.96 15.01 15.77
CA LYS A 383 -2.48 14.63 14.44
C LYS A 383 -1.55 13.41 14.56
N PRO A 384 -1.69 12.35 13.74
CA PRO A 384 -0.68 11.29 13.71
C PRO A 384 0.65 11.85 13.21
N ALA A 385 1.73 11.41 13.84
CA ALA A 385 3.10 11.61 13.38
C ALA A 385 3.48 10.52 12.37
N LEU A 386 4.46 10.78 11.52
CA LEU A 386 4.88 9.86 10.46
C LEU A 386 6.40 9.73 10.36
N LEU A 387 6.84 8.54 9.94
CA LEU A 387 8.18 8.25 9.45
C LEU A 387 8.04 7.56 8.08
N HIS A 388 8.68 8.13 7.06
CA HIS A 388 8.57 7.69 5.67
C HIS A 388 9.83 6.99 5.19
N SER A 389 9.69 5.79 4.61
CA SER A 389 10.76 5.10 3.89
C SER A 389 10.80 5.46 2.41
N THR A 390 11.98 5.32 1.83
CA THR A 390 12.20 5.14 0.39
C THR A 390 11.53 3.85 -0.10
N PHE A 391 11.42 3.70 -1.42
CA PHE A 391 10.93 2.48 -2.04
C PHE A 391 12.04 1.44 -2.18
N PHE A 392 11.67 0.18 -2.00
CA PHE A 392 12.53 -0.95 -2.32
C PHE A 392 12.44 -1.24 -3.83
N PRO A 393 13.54 -1.13 -4.60
CA PRO A 393 13.45 -1.14 -6.06
C PRO A 393 13.12 -2.53 -6.62
N ALA A 394 12.46 -2.56 -7.79
CA ALA A 394 12.25 -3.79 -8.55
C ALA A 394 13.58 -4.41 -8.99
N LEU A 395 13.59 -5.73 -9.26
CA LEU A 395 14.80 -6.39 -9.76
C LEU A 395 15.32 -5.75 -11.06
N GLN A 396 14.43 -5.32 -11.96
CA GLN A 396 14.74 -4.75 -13.27
C GLN A 396 15.36 -3.34 -13.20
N GLY A 397 15.27 -2.64 -12.06
CA GLY A 397 15.77 -1.27 -11.92
C GLY A 397 15.00 -0.45 -10.87
N ALA A 398 15.48 0.76 -10.61
CA ALA A 398 14.92 1.67 -9.61
C ALA A 398 13.73 2.53 -10.12
N GLN A 399 13.36 2.39 -11.39
CA GLN A 399 12.26 3.11 -12.02
C GLN A 399 10.88 2.76 -11.43
N THR A 400 10.76 1.58 -10.82
CA THR A 400 9.52 1.08 -10.20
C THR A 400 9.79 0.45 -8.83
N LYS A 401 8.77 0.47 -7.95
CA LYS A 401 8.80 -0.27 -6.68
C LYS A 401 8.59 -1.78 -6.93
N MET A 402 9.26 -2.62 -6.14
CA MET A 402 9.02 -4.07 -6.14
C MET A 402 7.52 -4.37 -5.93
N SER A 403 6.94 -5.23 -6.76
CA SER A 403 5.50 -5.53 -6.75
C SER A 403 5.22 -7.01 -6.92
N ALA A 404 4.37 -7.55 -6.05
CA ALA A 404 3.88 -8.93 -6.14
C ALA A 404 3.11 -9.24 -7.45
N SER A 405 2.69 -8.22 -8.20
CA SER A 405 2.01 -8.39 -9.49
C SER A 405 2.96 -8.74 -10.65
N ASP A 406 4.28 -8.54 -10.51
CA ASP A 406 5.28 -9.07 -11.45
C ASP A 406 6.20 -10.07 -10.72
N PRO A 407 6.04 -11.39 -10.96
CA PRO A 407 6.86 -12.45 -10.35
C PRO A 407 8.36 -12.34 -10.63
N ASN A 408 8.75 -11.67 -11.72
CA ASN A 408 10.15 -11.44 -12.08
C ASN A 408 10.73 -10.19 -11.42
N SER A 409 9.89 -9.27 -10.93
CA SER A 409 10.33 -8.07 -10.18
C SER A 409 10.67 -8.33 -8.72
N SER A 410 10.13 -9.42 -8.16
CA SER A 410 10.06 -9.66 -6.72
C SER A 410 10.88 -10.86 -6.24
N ILE A 411 11.57 -10.70 -5.11
CA ILE A 411 12.08 -11.82 -4.31
C ILE A 411 11.06 -12.06 -3.17
N PHE A 412 10.36 -13.20 -3.23
CA PHE A 412 9.31 -13.56 -2.29
C PHE A 412 9.89 -14.15 -1.01
N LEU A 413 9.19 -13.99 0.11
CA LEU A 413 9.58 -14.61 1.39
C LEU A 413 9.43 -16.14 1.36
N THR A 414 8.75 -16.69 0.34
CA THR A 414 8.63 -18.11 0.04
C THR A 414 9.68 -18.64 -0.95
N ASP A 415 10.54 -17.78 -1.53
CA ASP A 415 11.57 -18.25 -2.46
C ASP A 415 12.61 -19.13 -1.74
N THR A 416 12.99 -20.24 -2.37
CA THR A 416 14.12 -21.07 -1.91
C THR A 416 15.47 -20.38 -2.16
N ALA A 417 16.52 -20.80 -1.44
CA ALA A 417 17.90 -20.34 -1.67
C ALA A 417 18.34 -20.38 -3.14
N LYS A 418 17.90 -21.40 -3.90
CA LYS A 418 18.15 -21.54 -5.34
C LYS A 418 17.38 -20.51 -6.17
N GLN A 419 16.12 -20.22 -5.83
CA GLN A 419 15.32 -19.18 -6.50
C GLN A 419 15.90 -17.78 -6.24
N ILE A 420 16.25 -17.45 -4.98
CA ILE A 420 16.90 -16.19 -4.60
C ILE A 420 18.16 -15.96 -5.45
N LYS A 421 19.08 -16.94 -5.47
CA LYS A 421 20.31 -16.87 -6.28
C LYS A 421 20.02 -16.73 -7.77
N THR A 422 19.01 -17.43 -8.28
CA THR A 422 18.63 -17.36 -9.70
C THR A 422 18.09 -15.97 -10.06
N LYS A 423 17.21 -15.40 -9.21
CA LYS A 423 16.61 -14.07 -9.41
C LYS A 423 17.66 -12.96 -9.35
N VAL A 424 18.53 -12.96 -8.34
CA VAL A 424 19.63 -11.97 -8.25
C VAL A 424 20.55 -12.08 -9.47
N ASN A 425 20.99 -13.29 -9.84
CA ASN A 425 21.92 -13.45 -10.96
C ASN A 425 21.30 -13.07 -12.31
N LYS A 426 20.06 -13.48 -12.60
CA LYS A 426 19.42 -13.30 -13.92
C LYS A 426 18.63 -12.00 -14.09
N HIS A 427 18.07 -11.43 -13.03
CA HIS A 427 17.07 -10.37 -13.13
C HIS A 427 17.45 -9.08 -12.40
N ALA A 428 18.32 -9.10 -11.37
CA ALA A 428 18.80 -7.87 -10.76
C ALA A 428 19.62 -7.06 -11.77
N PHE A 429 19.22 -5.83 -12.03
CA PHE A 429 19.91 -4.92 -12.94
C PHE A 429 21.32 -4.58 -12.45
N SER A 430 22.25 -4.45 -13.39
CA SER A 430 23.68 -4.22 -13.17
C SER A 430 24.04 -2.78 -13.49
N GLY A 431 24.70 -2.10 -12.55
CA GLY A 431 25.40 -0.84 -12.81
C GLY A 431 26.83 -1.03 -13.32
N GLY A 432 27.29 -2.27 -13.47
CA GLY A 432 28.59 -2.62 -14.06
C GLY A 432 28.62 -2.48 -15.59
N ARG A 433 29.83 -2.51 -16.16
CA ARG A 433 30.07 -2.53 -17.61
C ARG A 433 29.81 -3.89 -18.25
N ASP A 434 29.61 -3.90 -19.56
CA ASP A 434 29.30 -5.10 -20.36
C ASP A 434 30.48 -6.07 -20.44
N THR A 435 31.72 -5.56 -20.51
CA THR A 435 32.95 -6.37 -20.50
C THR A 435 33.71 -6.26 -19.17
N VAL A 436 34.50 -7.28 -18.85
CA VAL A 436 35.35 -7.29 -17.64
C VAL A 436 36.43 -6.22 -17.76
N GLU A 437 36.99 -6.05 -18.95
CA GLU A 437 38.04 -5.08 -19.29
C GLU A 437 37.57 -3.65 -19.04
N GLU A 438 36.41 -3.27 -19.56
CA GLU A 438 35.79 -1.96 -19.27
C GLU A 438 35.43 -1.83 -17.79
N HIS A 439 34.96 -2.90 -17.14
CA HIS A 439 34.63 -2.87 -15.71
C HIS A 439 35.85 -2.59 -14.85
N ARG A 440 37.00 -3.23 -15.15
CA ARG A 440 38.28 -2.99 -14.47
C ARG A 440 38.83 -1.58 -14.72
N GLN A 441 38.50 -0.96 -15.86
CA GLN A 441 38.98 0.38 -16.23
C GLN A 441 38.08 1.53 -15.73
N LEU A 442 36.75 1.35 -15.76
CA LEU A 442 35.75 2.41 -15.57
C LEU A 442 34.87 2.23 -14.34
N GLY A 443 34.97 1.09 -13.65
CA GLY A 443 34.16 0.73 -12.49
C GLY A 443 32.66 0.53 -12.78
N GLY A 444 31.96 0.07 -11.75
CA GLY A 444 30.49 -0.03 -11.69
C GLY A 444 29.84 1.17 -11.01
N ASN A 445 28.62 1.49 -11.42
CA ASN A 445 27.82 2.59 -10.88
C ASN A 445 26.87 2.10 -9.77
N CYS A 446 27.21 2.41 -8.51
CA CYS A 446 26.39 2.08 -7.34
C CYS A 446 25.02 2.79 -7.33
N ASP A 447 24.87 3.96 -7.98
CA ASP A 447 23.62 4.74 -7.98
C ASP A 447 22.48 4.08 -8.75
N VAL A 448 22.78 3.07 -9.58
CA VAL A 448 21.80 2.36 -10.43
C VAL A 448 21.84 0.84 -10.25
N ASP A 449 22.85 0.28 -9.58
CA ASP A 449 22.98 -1.16 -9.38
C ASP A 449 22.00 -1.67 -8.31
N VAL A 450 20.99 -2.43 -8.74
CA VAL A 450 19.95 -2.97 -7.84
C VAL A 450 20.56 -3.90 -6.78
N SER A 451 21.66 -4.57 -7.09
CA SER A 451 22.33 -5.46 -6.13
C SER A 451 22.98 -4.67 -5.00
N PHE A 452 23.67 -3.58 -5.34
CA PHE A 452 24.20 -2.64 -4.34
C PHE A 452 23.09 -1.95 -3.56
N MET A 453 22.02 -1.49 -4.23
CA MET A 453 20.85 -0.91 -3.56
C MET A 453 20.31 -1.84 -2.49
N TYR A 454 20.09 -3.13 -2.79
CA TYR A 454 19.56 -4.09 -1.81
C TYR A 454 20.50 -4.32 -0.62
N LEU A 455 21.83 -4.29 -0.84
CA LEU A 455 22.81 -4.34 0.25
C LEU A 455 22.66 -3.14 1.21
N THR A 456 22.32 -1.93 0.71
CA THR A 456 22.07 -0.78 1.60
C THR A 456 20.92 -1.00 2.59
N PHE A 457 19.93 -1.85 2.24
CA PHE A 457 18.85 -2.23 3.14
C PHE A 457 19.23 -3.37 4.09
N PHE A 458 19.90 -4.42 3.61
CA PHE A 458 20.00 -5.68 4.37
C PHE A 458 21.38 -6.02 4.95
N LEU A 459 22.49 -5.54 4.38
CA LEU A 459 23.82 -5.74 4.96
C LEU A 459 23.96 -4.86 6.20
N GLU A 460 24.09 -5.43 7.39
CA GLU A 460 24.01 -4.63 8.64
C GLU A 460 25.26 -3.78 8.94
N ASP A 461 26.42 -4.25 8.48
CA ASP A 461 27.72 -3.61 8.65
C ASP A 461 27.86 -2.40 7.71
N ASP A 462 28.16 -1.23 8.27
CA ASP A 462 28.32 0.02 7.50
C ASP A 462 29.70 0.12 6.83
N ASP A 463 30.76 -0.41 7.47
CA ASP A 463 32.14 -0.37 6.95
C ASP A 463 32.31 -1.37 5.80
N ARG A 464 31.72 -2.57 5.92
CA ARG A 464 31.67 -3.54 4.82
C ARG A 464 30.88 -2.99 3.62
N LEU A 465 29.77 -2.31 3.85
CA LEU A 465 28.98 -1.68 2.78
C LEU A 465 29.78 -0.60 2.04
N GLU A 466 30.48 0.27 2.78
CA GLU A 466 31.34 1.30 2.19
C GLU A 466 32.56 0.71 1.47
N GLN A 467 33.12 -0.39 1.95
CA GLN A 467 34.19 -1.11 1.26
C GLN A 467 33.69 -1.70 -0.07
N ILE A 468 32.53 -2.38 -0.07
CA ILE A 468 31.89 -2.88 -1.30
C ILE A 468 31.63 -1.73 -2.29
N ARG A 469 31.15 -0.58 -1.81
CA ARG A 469 30.93 0.61 -2.66
C ARG A 469 32.22 1.07 -3.34
N LYS A 470 33.32 1.20 -2.58
CA LYS A 470 34.65 1.58 -3.11
C LYS A 470 35.19 0.58 -4.12
N ASP A 471 35.09 -0.72 -3.80
CA ASP A 471 35.64 -1.78 -4.64
C ASP A 471 34.85 -1.91 -5.95
N TYR A 472 33.53 -1.76 -5.92
CA TYR A 472 32.70 -1.76 -7.12
C TYR A 472 32.91 -0.50 -7.97
N SER A 473 32.91 0.69 -7.35
CA SER A 473 33.13 1.95 -8.06
C SER A 473 34.54 2.12 -8.66
N SER A 474 35.54 1.39 -8.15
CA SER A 474 36.89 1.34 -8.72
C SER A 474 37.10 0.21 -9.73
N GLY A 475 36.13 -0.71 -9.88
CA GLY A 475 36.27 -1.91 -10.70
C GLY A 475 37.14 -3.01 -10.07
N ALA A 476 37.53 -2.88 -8.81
CA ALA A 476 38.22 -3.92 -8.05
C ALA A 476 37.32 -5.12 -7.72
N MET A 477 36.02 -4.90 -7.54
CA MET A 477 34.97 -5.92 -7.43
C MET A 477 34.15 -5.99 -8.72
N LEU A 478 33.89 -7.20 -9.23
CA LEU A 478 33.04 -7.43 -10.39
C LEU A 478 31.56 -7.61 -9.98
N THR A 479 30.63 -7.35 -10.90
CA THR A 479 29.19 -7.52 -10.66
C THR A 479 28.81 -8.93 -10.20
N GLY A 480 29.49 -9.97 -10.68
CA GLY A 480 29.26 -11.35 -10.21
C GLY A 480 29.64 -11.58 -8.75
N GLU A 481 30.61 -10.82 -8.22
CA GLU A 481 31.06 -10.85 -6.84
C GLU A 481 30.10 -10.03 -5.96
N LEU A 482 29.72 -8.83 -6.40
CA LEU A 482 28.68 -8.01 -5.75
C LEU A 482 27.35 -8.76 -5.59
N LYS A 483 26.91 -9.44 -6.66
CA LYS A 483 25.69 -10.28 -6.62
C LYS A 483 25.82 -11.46 -5.68
N LYS A 484 27.03 -12.02 -5.50
CA LYS A 484 27.28 -13.07 -4.52
C LYS A 484 27.12 -12.52 -3.08
N GLU A 485 27.73 -11.39 -2.75
CA GLU A 485 27.55 -10.74 -1.44
C GLU A 485 26.07 -10.53 -1.11
N LEU A 486 25.27 -10.06 -2.09
CA LEU A 486 23.83 -9.92 -1.89
C LEU A 486 23.11 -11.25 -1.66
N VAL A 487 23.44 -12.30 -2.42
CA VAL A 487 22.85 -13.64 -2.24
C VAL A 487 23.18 -14.19 -0.85
N ASP A 488 24.42 -14.01 -0.40
CA ASP A 488 24.90 -14.47 0.91
C ASP A 488 24.24 -13.69 2.08
N VAL A 489 23.72 -12.48 1.83
CA VAL A 489 22.87 -11.71 2.77
C VAL A 489 21.39 -12.10 2.71
N LEU A 490 20.81 -12.26 1.51
CA LEU A 490 19.37 -12.53 1.36
C LEU A 490 18.96 -13.97 1.71
N GLN A 491 19.83 -14.95 1.48
CA GLN A 491 19.54 -16.35 1.80
C GLN A 491 19.28 -16.58 3.30
N PRO A 492 20.16 -16.17 4.25
CA PRO A 492 19.88 -16.32 5.67
C PRO A 492 18.67 -15.49 6.11
N LEU A 493 18.54 -14.24 5.65
CA LEU A 493 17.39 -13.37 5.97
C LEU A 493 16.04 -14.06 5.68
N ILE A 494 15.89 -14.64 4.49
CA ILE A 494 14.65 -15.31 4.07
C ILE A 494 14.51 -16.68 4.75
N ALA A 495 15.59 -17.45 4.88
CA ALA A 495 15.55 -18.75 5.57
C ALA A 495 15.15 -18.64 7.05
N GLU A 496 15.63 -17.61 7.74
CA GLU A 496 15.25 -17.30 9.12
C GLU A 496 13.79 -16.83 9.24
N HIS A 497 13.32 -15.99 8.31
CA HIS A 497 11.91 -15.60 8.26
C HIS A 497 11.02 -16.82 8.04
N GLN A 498 11.35 -17.69 7.08
CA GLN A 498 10.66 -18.96 6.84
C GLN A 498 10.70 -19.90 8.07
N ALA A 499 11.81 -19.94 8.81
CA ALA A 499 11.89 -20.69 10.06
C ALA A 499 10.94 -20.12 11.12
N ARG A 500 10.98 -18.81 11.38
CA ARG A 500 10.07 -18.15 12.33
C ARG A 500 8.60 -18.28 11.92
N ARG A 501 8.28 -18.21 10.62
CA ARG A 501 6.92 -18.38 10.09
C ARG A 501 6.35 -19.78 10.36
N LYS A 502 7.18 -20.83 10.32
CA LYS A 502 6.74 -22.21 10.61
C LYS A 502 6.29 -22.39 12.07
N GLU A 503 6.85 -21.62 13.00
CA GLU A 503 6.44 -21.62 14.41
C GLU A 503 5.14 -20.81 14.66
N VAL A 504 4.64 -20.06 13.67
CA VAL A 504 3.37 -19.31 13.79
C VAL A 504 2.20 -20.25 13.51
N THR A 505 1.72 -20.90 14.56
CA THR A 505 0.47 -21.68 14.52
C THR A 505 -0.75 -20.78 14.32
N ASP A 506 -1.88 -21.37 13.90
CA ASP A 506 -3.15 -20.64 13.79
C ASP A 506 -3.60 -20.07 15.15
N GLU A 507 -3.31 -20.75 16.26
CA GLU A 507 -3.57 -20.23 17.61
C GLU A 507 -2.75 -18.97 17.91
N VAL A 508 -1.46 -18.94 17.51
CA VAL A 508 -0.63 -17.73 17.64
C VAL A 508 -1.19 -16.60 16.79
N ALA A 509 -1.51 -16.86 15.51
CA ALA A 509 -2.10 -15.86 14.63
C ALA A 509 -3.42 -15.30 15.18
N LEU A 510 -4.35 -16.17 15.59
CA LEU A 510 -5.60 -15.77 16.24
C LEU A 510 -5.37 -15.00 17.54
N ARG A 511 -4.35 -15.34 18.34
CA ARG A 511 -4.02 -14.58 19.56
C ARG A 511 -3.49 -13.19 19.26
N PHE A 512 -2.69 -13.00 18.19
CA PHE A 512 -2.33 -11.65 17.73
C PHE A 512 -3.57 -10.87 17.24
N MET A 513 -4.49 -11.57 16.55
CA MET A 513 -5.69 -10.99 15.94
C MET A 513 -6.89 -10.80 16.87
N ALA A 514 -6.85 -11.37 18.08
CA ALA A 514 -7.91 -11.23 19.08
C ALA A 514 -7.86 -9.82 19.74
N PRO A 515 -8.98 -9.05 19.73
CA PRO A 515 -9.09 -7.81 20.47
C PRO A 515 -8.90 -8.05 21.98
N ARG A 516 -7.84 -7.48 22.55
CA ARG A 516 -7.45 -7.66 23.96
C ARG A 516 -6.69 -6.44 24.50
N PRO A 517 -6.60 -6.26 25.83
CA PRO A 517 -5.63 -5.38 26.45
C PRO A 517 -4.20 -5.78 26.09
N LEU A 518 -3.38 -4.79 25.78
CA LEU A 518 -1.94 -4.96 25.60
C LEU A 518 -1.20 -4.57 26.89
N SER A 519 0.04 -5.02 27.03
CA SER A 519 0.98 -4.63 28.09
C SER A 519 1.46 -3.18 27.88
N CYS A 520 0.54 -2.24 28.14
CA CYS A 520 0.76 -0.81 28.08
C CYS A 520 1.40 -0.33 29.39
N PHE A 521 2.65 0.15 29.32
CA PHE A 521 3.40 0.85 30.37
C PHE A 521 3.77 0.04 31.63
N GLN A 522 5.08 -0.15 31.81
CA GLN A 522 5.74 -0.25 33.12
C GLN A 522 6.51 1.06 33.36
#